data_AF-A0AAV5LMU6-F1
#
_entry.id   AF-A0AAV5LMU6-F1
#
_cell.length_a   1.000
_cell.length_b   1.000
_cell.length_c   1.000
_cell.angle_alpha   90.00
_cell.angle_beta   90.00
_cell.angle_gamma   90.00
#
_symmetry.space_group_name_H-M   'P 1'
#
loop_
_entity.id
_entity.type
_entity.pdbx_description
1 polymer ?
#
loop_
_entity_poly.entity_id
_entity_poly.type
_entity_poly.pdbx_seq_one_letter_code
_entity_poly.pdbx_strand_id
1 'polypeptide(L)'
;MEEEGQPLSGRKVLLIIRPLQHRAIEGPDFIAFGISFFNEAPTGVAYTSSQNQSVAAFVGADMAAFYHCAFFSIHNTFFDYKDRHYYDNCYIQGSIDSFFGRGRSMFHDCEIFVIDDKRVTIHGSITAQTRKNRLDKSGLICVC
;
A
#
# COMPACT_ATOMS: atom_id res chain seq x y z
N MET A 1 26.65 4.54 -13.70
CA MET A 1 26.32 3.86 -14.96
C MET A 1 24.84 3.56 -14.89
N GLU A 2 24.10 4.30 -15.69
CA GLU A 2 22.65 4.31 -15.80
C GLU A 2 22.16 2.98 -16.38
N GLU A 3 21.07 2.45 -15.85
CA GLU A 3 20.16 1.62 -16.65
C GLU A 3 18.75 2.20 -16.49
N GLU A 4 18.38 3.05 -17.44
CA GLU A 4 16.97 3.31 -17.76
C GLU A 4 16.35 2.01 -18.28
N GLY A 5 15.33 1.51 -17.59
CA GLY A 5 14.57 0.36 -18.05
C GLY A 5 13.71 0.71 -19.27
N GLN A 6 14.13 0.23 -20.43
CA GLN A 6 13.40 0.28 -21.71
C GLN A 6 11.98 -0.33 -21.59
N PRO A 7 10.95 0.21 -22.28
CA PRO A 7 9.63 -0.39 -22.33
C PRO A 7 9.66 -1.65 -23.21
N LEU A 8 9.77 -2.82 -22.59
CA LEU A 8 9.62 -4.10 -23.30
C LEU A 8 8.13 -4.40 -23.48
N SER A 9 7.75 -4.48 -24.76
CA SER A 9 6.45 -4.96 -25.24
C SER A 9 6.09 -6.29 -24.57
N GLY A 10 5.06 -6.28 -23.71
CA GLY A 10 4.56 -7.50 -23.05
C GLY A 10 4.62 -7.48 -21.51
N ARG A 11 3.91 -6.51 -20.90
CA ARG A 11 3.32 -6.50 -19.54
C ARG A 11 3.81 -7.56 -18.53
N LYS A 12 4.91 -7.28 -17.84
CA LYS A 12 5.09 -7.48 -16.38
C LYS A 12 6.11 -6.46 -15.89
N VAL A 13 5.63 -5.37 -15.27
CA VAL A 13 6.52 -4.40 -14.61
C VAL A 13 6.70 -4.88 -13.17
N LEU A 14 7.79 -5.62 -12.92
CA LEU A 14 8.29 -5.85 -11.57
C LEU A 14 9.21 -4.68 -11.22
N LEU A 15 8.65 -3.62 -10.61
CA LEU A 15 9.51 -2.60 -10.00
C LEU A 15 10.02 -3.20 -8.68
N ILE A 16 11.34 -3.41 -8.56
CA ILE A 16 12.02 -3.67 -7.29
C ILE A 16 12.64 -2.34 -6.87
N ILE A 17 12.24 -1.76 -5.73
CA ILE A 17 12.79 -0.46 -5.28
C ILE A 17 13.47 -0.62 -3.93
N ARG A 18 14.67 -0.01 -3.85
CA ARG A 18 15.56 0.01 -2.68
C ARG A 18 14.94 0.76 -1.49
N PRO A 19 15.36 0.47 -0.25
CA PRO A 19 14.69 0.82 1.02
C PRO A 19 14.42 2.30 1.36
N LEU A 20 14.62 3.25 0.44
CA LEU A 20 14.54 4.69 0.72
C LEU A 20 13.68 5.51 -0.26
N GLN A 21 13.00 4.88 -1.23
CA GLN A 21 12.08 5.58 -2.14
C GLN A 21 10.63 5.18 -1.87
N HIS A 22 9.86 6.08 -1.26
CA HIS A 22 8.41 5.96 -1.19
C HIS A 22 7.83 6.06 -2.60
N ARG A 23 7.10 5.04 -3.05
CA ARG A 23 6.36 5.12 -4.33
C ARG A 23 5.10 5.94 -4.11
N ALA A 24 5.15 7.19 -4.54
CA ALA A 24 4.01 8.07 -4.50
C ALA A 24 3.26 8.03 -5.83
N ILE A 25 1.97 7.67 -5.77
CA ILE A 25 1.03 7.73 -6.88
C ILE A 25 0.19 8.98 -6.64
N GLU A 26 0.51 10.06 -7.36
CA GLU A 26 -0.11 11.38 -7.17
C GLU A 26 -0.83 11.90 -8.42
N GLY A 27 -0.58 11.30 -9.59
CA GLY A 27 -1.27 11.66 -10.83
C GLY A 27 -2.71 11.15 -10.85
N PRO A 28 -3.72 12.01 -11.10
CA PRO A 28 -5.11 11.56 -11.16
C PRO A 28 -5.35 10.56 -12.29
N ASP A 29 -6.45 9.80 -12.19
CA ASP A 29 -6.83 8.78 -13.18
C ASP A 29 -5.78 7.67 -13.39
N PHE A 30 -4.96 7.42 -12.36
CA PHE A 30 -3.95 6.37 -12.39
C PHE A 30 -4.59 4.98 -12.44
N ILE A 31 -4.13 4.12 -13.34
CA ILE A 31 -4.58 2.72 -13.41
C ILE A 31 -3.37 1.79 -13.43
N ALA A 32 -3.37 0.80 -12.54
CA ALA A 32 -2.43 -0.31 -12.53
C ALA A 32 -3.15 -1.65 -12.72
N PHE A 33 -2.54 -2.54 -13.49
CA PHE A 33 -3.07 -3.87 -13.75
C PHE A 33 -1.97 -4.92 -13.68
N GLY A 34 -2.15 -5.98 -12.87
CA GLY A 34 -1.30 -7.18 -12.89
C GLY A 34 0.15 -6.92 -12.48
N ILE A 35 0.41 -5.89 -11.67
CA ILE A 35 1.74 -5.55 -11.17
C ILE A 35 1.80 -5.65 -9.65
N SER A 36 3.01 -5.81 -9.13
CA SER A 36 3.23 -5.97 -7.70
C SER A 36 4.19 -4.92 -7.15
N PHE A 37 3.85 -4.43 -5.96
CA PHE A 37 4.57 -3.41 -5.21
C PHE A 37 5.17 -4.04 -3.96
N PHE A 38 6.49 -4.01 -3.84
CA PHE A 38 7.22 -4.59 -2.72
C PHE A 38 8.05 -3.52 -2.03
N ASN A 39 8.05 -3.55 -0.71
CA ASN A 39 9.02 -2.85 0.12
C ASN A 39 9.73 -3.86 1.04
N GLU A 40 11.02 -4.07 0.79
CA GLU A 40 11.89 -4.98 1.54
C GLU A 40 12.75 -4.24 2.57
N ALA A 41 12.33 -3.03 2.99
CA ALA A 41 13.08 -2.27 3.97
C ALA A 41 13.32 -3.11 5.23
N PRO A 42 14.57 -3.11 5.76
CA PRO A 42 14.87 -3.84 6.97
C PRO A 42 13.95 -3.37 8.09
N THR A 43 13.25 -4.31 8.71
CA THR A 43 12.51 -4.04 9.94
C THR A 43 13.49 -3.72 11.05
N GLY A 44 13.63 -2.43 11.38
CA GLY A 44 14.24 -2.01 12.64
C GLY A 44 13.44 -2.56 13.82
N VAL A 45 14.01 -2.50 15.02
CA VAL A 45 13.21 -2.69 16.24
C VAL A 45 12.12 -1.62 16.23
N ALA A 46 10.86 -2.05 16.32
CA ALA A 46 9.73 -1.14 16.46
C ALA A 46 10.06 -0.11 17.57
N TYR A 47 9.65 1.14 17.37
CA TYR A 47 9.83 2.29 18.29
C TYR A 47 11.12 3.12 18.19
N THR A 48 12.07 2.87 17.28
CA THR A 48 13.09 3.90 16.94
C THR A 48 12.54 4.82 15.85
N SER A 49 12.24 6.06 16.24
CA SER A 49 11.44 7.09 15.55
C SER A 49 11.87 7.52 14.14
N SER A 50 12.91 6.96 13.53
CA SER A 50 13.42 7.37 12.23
C SER A 50 13.49 6.26 11.16
N GLN A 51 13.15 4.99 11.48
CA GLN A 51 13.39 3.85 10.57
C GLN A 51 12.17 2.96 10.29
N ASN A 52 10.97 3.33 10.75
CA ASN A 52 9.81 2.42 10.79
C ASN A 52 8.72 2.71 9.75
N GLN A 53 9.10 3.12 8.54
CA GLN A 53 8.15 3.43 7.47
C GLN A 53 8.43 2.59 6.21
N SER A 54 8.07 1.30 6.25
CA SER A 54 8.14 0.41 5.10
C SER A 54 6.87 0.45 4.26
N VAL A 55 6.47 1.64 3.79
CA VAL A 55 5.29 1.77 2.91
C VAL A 55 5.55 1.12 1.55
N ALA A 56 4.75 0.13 1.14
CA ALA A 56 4.86 -0.50 -0.18
C ALA A 56 4.31 0.41 -1.29
N ALA A 57 3.23 1.13 -0.99
CA ALA A 57 2.64 2.12 -1.89
C ALA A 57 2.02 3.28 -1.11
N PHE A 58 2.28 4.51 -1.56
CA PHE A 58 1.57 5.71 -1.17
C PHE A 58 0.64 6.11 -2.30
N VAL A 59 -0.67 6.20 -2.03
CA VAL A 59 -1.68 6.58 -3.03
C VAL A 59 -2.35 7.87 -2.58
N GLY A 60 -2.11 8.94 -3.31
CA GLY A 60 -2.69 10.27 -3.11
C GLY A 60 -3.29 10.86 -4.38
N ALA A 61 -3.57 10.00 -5.37
CA ALA A 61 -4.12 10.33 -6.68
C ALA A 61 -5.63 10.16 -6.68
N ASP A 62 -6.38 11.18 -7.09
CA ASP A 62 -7.82 11.03 -7.24
C ASP A 62 -8.16 10.10 -8.43
N MET A 63 -9.14 9.22 -8.24
CA MET A 63 -9.57 8.21 -9.22
C MET A 63 -8.47 7.18 -9.56
N ALA A 64 -7.65 6.81 -8.58
CA ALA A 64 -6.69 5.71 -8.77
C ALA A 64 -7.38 4.34 -8.71
N ALA A 65 -7.05 3.44 -9.64
CA ALA A 65 -7.58 2.07 -9.67
C ALA A 65 -6.48 1.02 -9.83
N PHE A 66 -6.64 -0.10 -9.14
CA PHE A 66 -5.70 -1.22 -9.15
C PHE A 66 -6.48 -2.51 -9.39
N TYR A 67 -6.06 -3.29 -10.39
CA TYR A 67 -6.71 -4.54 -10.78
C TYR A 67 -5.70 -5.68 -10.78
N HIS A 68 -5.97 -6.77 -10.06
CA HIS A 68 -5.06 -7.91 -9.94
C HIS A 68 -3.63 -7.51 -9.52
N CYS A 69 -3.52 -6.46 -8.70
CA CYS A 69 -2.25 -5.99 -8.18
C CYS A 69 -1.93 -6.68 -6.85
N ALA A 70 -0.66 -6.68 -6.47
CA ALA A 70 -0.27 -7.18 -5.16
C ALA A 70 0.65 -6.21 -4.42
N PHE A 71 0.49 -6.11 -3.10
CA PHE A 71 1.20 -5.18 -2.24
C PHE A 71 1.83 -5.92 -1.07
N PHE A 72 3.14 -5.75 -0.88
CA PHE A 72 3.90 -6.50 0.10
C PHE A 72 4.78 -5.56 0.93
N SER A 73 4.59 -5.62 2.24
CA SER A 73 5.51 -5.07 3.23
C SER A 73 5.35 -5.81 4.55
N ILE A 74 6.20 -5.49 5.52
CA ILE A 74 6.11 -6.00 6.88
C ILE A 74 5.35 -5.03 7.79
N HIS A 75 5.56 -3.71 7.68
CA HIS A 75 4.88 -2.69 8.50
C HIS A 75 4.34 -1.59 7.59
N ASN A 76 3.21 -0.97 7.96
CA ASN A 76 2.66 0.18 7.23
C ASN A 76 2.52 -0.08 5.71
N THR A 77 2.06 -1.28 5.33
CA THR A 77 2.09 -1.77 3.94
C THR A 77 1.49 -0.80 2.93
N PHE A 78 0.38 -0.17 3.27
CA PHE A 78 -0.42 0.59 2.33
C PHE A 78 -0.86 1.93 2.90
N PHE A 79 -0.25 3.02 2.39
CA PHE A 79 -0.65 4.38 2.76
C PHE A 79 -1.67 4.93 1.76
N ASP A 80 -2.93 4.75 2.11
CA ASP A 80 -4.09 5.25 1.38
C ASP A 80 -4.42 6.69 1.82
N TYR A 81 -3.69 7.66 1.26
CA TYR A 81 -3.57 9.00 1.85
C TYR A 81 -4.87 9.82 1.81
N LYS A 82 -5.43 10.06 0.62
CA LYS A 82 -6.58 10.93 0.39
C LYS A 82 -7.24 10.61 -0.95
N ASP A 83 -8.42 11.18 -1.18
CA ASP A 83 -9.16 11.08 -2.45
C ASP A 83 -9.74 9.67 -2.73
N ARG A 84 -10.11 9.38 -3.98
CA ARG A 84 -10.93 8.20 -4.32
C ARG A 84 -10.09 7.09 -4.94
N HIS A 85 -10.11 5.91 -4.34
CA HIS A 85 -9.35 4.77 -4.86
C HIS A 85 -10.19 3.49 -4.96
N TYR A 86 -9.85 2.63 -5.91
CA TYR A 86 -10.51 1.35 -6.13
C TYR A 86 -9.49 0.22 -6.28
N TYR A 87 -9.70 -0.86 -5.55
CA TYR A 87 -8.86 -2.06 -5.58
C TYR A 87 -9.75 -3.25 -5.89
N ASP A 88 -9.43 -3.97 -6.96
CA ASP A 88 -10.21 -5.10 -7.44
C ASP A 88 -9.32 -6.34 -7.59
N ASN A 89 -9.74 -7.43 -6.97
CA ASN A 89 -9.04 -8.72 -6.97
C ASN A 89 -7.54 -8.56 -6.62
N CYS A 90 -7.22 -7.70 -5.65
CA CYS A 90 -5.85 -7.41 -5.25
C CYS A 90 -5.44 -8.25 -4.03
N TYR A 91 -4.15 -8.54 -3.91
CA TYR A 91 -3.56 -9.24 -2.77
C TYR A 91 -2.74 -8.27 -1.92
N ILE A 92 -3.05 -8.13 -0.64
CA ILE A 92 -2.30 -7.26 0.27
C ILE A 92 -1.72 -8.10 1.41
N GLN A 93 -0.40 -8.03 1.57
CA GLN A 93 0.32 -8.71 2.64
C GLN A 93 1.04 -7.71 3.55
N GLY A 94 0.81 -7.83 4.85
CA GLY A 94 1.38 -6.94 5.85
C GLY A 94 1.25 -7.47 7.28
N SER A 95 1.86 -6.78 8.24
CA SER A 95 1.64 -7.03 9.66
C SER A 95 0.70 -5.97 10.25
N ILE A 96 1.10 -5.30 11.33
CA ILE A 96 0.32 -4.28 12.04
C ILE A 96 0.09 -3.03 11.17
N ASP A 97 -1.12 -2.48 11.26
CA ASP A 97 -1.56 -1.23 10.62
C ASP A 97 -1.29 -1.20 9.11
N SER A 98 -1.58 -2.34 8.47
CA SER A 98 -1.32 -2.58 7.05
C SER A 98 -2.02 -1.58 6.12
N PHE A 99 -3.19 -1.06 6.50
CA PHE A 99 -3.90 -0.01 5.76
C PHE A 99 -4.07 1.23 6.65
N PHE A 100 -3.51 2.36 6.26
CA PHE A 100 -3.67 3.58 7.02
C PHE A 100 -3.87 4.79 6.10
N GLY A 101 -4.53 5.82 6.63
CA GLY A 101 -4.75 7.08 5.94
C GLY A 101 -6.21 7.52 5.93
N ARG A 102 -6.59 8.29 4.90
CA ARG A 102 -7.86 9.02 4.81
C ARG A 102 -8.45 8.99 3.39
N GLY A 103 -8.09 7.97 2.61
CA GLY A 103 -8.75 7.68 1.34
C GLY A 103 -10.25 7.38 1.51
N ARG A 104 -10.99 7.58 0.42
CA ARG A 104 -12.33 7.04 0.22
C ARG A 104 -12.20 5.86 -0.74
N SER A 105 -12.02 4.69 -0.15
CA SER A 105 -11.50 3.53 -0.87
C SER A 105 -12.38 2.33 -0.73
N MET A 106 -12.48 1.55 -1.82
CA MET A 106 -13.20 0.30 -1.86
C MET A 106 -12.25 -0.82 -2.31
N PHE A 107 -12.22 -1.88 -1.52
CA PHE A 107 -11.52 -3.13 -1.80
C PHE A 107 -12.59 -4.17 -2.16
N HIS A 108 -12.61 -4.61 -3.41
CA HIS A 108 -13.55 -5.60 -3.92
C HIS A 108 -12.80 -6.89 -4.25
N ASP A 109 -13.27 -8.02 -3.70
CA ASP A 109 -12.69 -9.35 -3.90
C ASP A 109 -11.17 -9.39 -3.61
N CYS A 110 -10.72 -8.55 -2.68
CA CYS A 110 -9.32 -8.47 -2.29
C CYS A 110 -9.01 -9.43 -1.15
N GLU A 111 -7.83 -10.05 -1.22
CA GLU A 111 -7.32 -10.89 -0.14
C GLU A 111 -6.35 -10.06 0.73
N ILE A 112 -6.59 -10.08 2.04
CA ILE A 112 -5.73 -9.43 3.04
C ILE A 112 -5.08 -10.51 3.88
N PHE A 113 -3.76 -10.67 3.73
CA PHE A 113 -2.98 -11.68 4.42
C PHE A 113 -2.08 -11.05 5.49
N VAL A 114 -2.34 -11.39 6.75
CA VAL A 114 -1.58 -10.85 7.88
C VAL A 114 -0.42 -11.78 8.24
N ILE A 115 0.81 -11.25 8.23
CA ILE A 115 2.02 -11.98 8.63
C ILE A 115 2.45 -11.63 10.06
N ASP A 116 2.90 -12.64 10.80
CA ASP A 116 3.41 -12.52 12.16
C ASP A 116 4.86 -12.00 12.18
N ASP A 117 5.09 -10.88 12.86
CA ASP A 117 6.44 -10.39 13.19
C ASP A 117 6.80 -10.82 14.61
N LYS A 118 7.47 -11.98 14.73
CA LYS A 118 7.87 -12.59 16.02
C LYS A 118 8.75 -11.71 16.91
N ARG A 119 9.23 -10.57 16.41
CA ARG A 119 10.01 -9.59 17.18
C ARG A 119 9.13 -8.69 18.05
N VAL A 120 7.82 -8.65 17.78
CA VAL A 120 6.87 -7.75 18.43
C VAL A 120 5.62 -8.53 18.82
N THR A 121 5.12 -8.34 20.04
CA THR A 121 3.79 -8.83 20.38
C THR A 121 2.77 -8.09 19.52
N ILE A 122 1.96 -8.82 18.74
CA ILE A 122 0.97 -8.20 17.85
C ILE A 122 -0.09 -7.47 18.68
N HIS A 123 -0.02 -6.14 18.67
CA HIS A 123 -1.04 -5.23 19.21
C HIS A 123 -1.56 -4.29 18.13
N GLY A 124 -1.98 -4.85 16.99
CA GLY A 124 -2.27 -4.11 15.78
C GLY A 124 -3.69 -4.24 15.27
N SER A 125 -4.06 -3.29 14.41
CA SER A 125 -5.27 -3.38 13.60
C SER A 125 -4.90 -3.74 12.16
N ILE A 126 -5.84 -4.29 11.38
CA ILE A 126 -5.66 -4.38 9.93
C ILE A 126 -5.72 -2.97 9.32
N THR A 127 -6.62 -2.13 9.83
CA THR A 127 -6.89 -0.78 9.31
C THR A 127 -6.77 0.29 10.39
N ALA A 128 -5.99 1.34 10.13
CA ALA A 128 -5.85 2.54 10.95
C ALA A 128 -6.40 3.77 10.20
N GLN A 129 -7.72 3.86 10.10
CA GLN A 129 -8.40 4.93 9.37
C GLN A 129 -8.40 6.25 10.17
N THR A 130 -8.10 7.38 9.50
CA THR A 130 -7.84 8.69 10.14
C THR A 130 -8.89 9.77 9.81
N ARG A 131 -10.17 9.37 9.65
CA ARG A 131 -11.31 10.28 9.44
C ARG A 131 -11.43 11.22 10.64
N LYS A 132 -11.42 12.52 10.39
CA LYS A 132 -11.36 13.53 11.46
C LYS A 132 -12.73 13.96 11.99
N ASN A 133 -13.77 13.89 11.18
CA ASN A 133 -15.10 14.36 11.57
C ASN A 133 -16.22 13.57 10.84
N ARG A 134 -17.47 13.76 11.26
CA ARG A 134 -18.63 13.03 10.72
C ARG A 134 -19.03 13.46 9.30
N LEU A 135 -18.61 14.64 8.83
CA LEU A 135 -18.93 15.16 7.50
C LEU A 135 -17.94 14.70 6.43
N ASP A 136 -16.76 14.24 6.87
CA ASP A 136 -15.72 13.68 6.02
C ASP A 136 -16.21 12.36 5.40
N LYS A 137 -16.23 12.34 4.07
CA LYS A 137 -16.71 11.20 3.26
C LYS A 137 -15.62 10.15 3.02
N SER A 138 -14.44 10.28 3.65
CA SER A 138 -13.42 9.25 3.67
C SER A 138 -13.86 8.00 4.44
N GLY A 139 -13.24 6.88 4.11
CA GLY A 139 -13.57 5.59 4.67
C GLY A 139 -12.95 4.47 3.85
N LEU A 140 -12.70 3.36 4.52
CA LEU A 140 -12.25 2.12 3.89
C LEU A 140 -13.42 1.15 3.90
N ILE A 141 -13.80 0.65 2.73
CA ILE A 141 -14.86 -0.34 2.57
C ILE A 141 -14.23 -1.59 1.98
N CYS A 142 -14.35 -2.71 2.70
CA CYS A 142 -13.90 -4.01 2.22
C CYS A 142 -15.12 -4.88 1.93
N VAL A 143 -15.25 -5.31 0.67
CA VAL A 143 -16.23 -6.28 0.18
C VAL A 143 -15.41 -7.46 -0.33
N CYS A 144 -15.13 -8.38 0.57
CA CYS A 144 -14.30 -9.56 0.38
C CYS A 144 -15.14 -10.83 0.31
#